data_AF-C5M6F6-F1
#
_entry.id   AF-C5M6F6-F1
#
_cell.length_a   1.000
_cell.length_b   1.000
_cell.length_c   1.000
_cell.angle_alpha   90.00
_cell.angle_beta   90.00
_cell.angle_gamma   90.00
#
_symmetry.space_group_name_H-M   'P 1'
#
loop_
_entity.id
_entity.type
_entity.pdbx_description
1 polymer ?
#
loop_
_entity_poly.entity_id
_entity_poly.type
_entity_poly.pdbx_seq_one_letter_code
_entity_poly.pdbx_strand_id
1 'polypeptide(L)' 'MDKKISVQLNGSRKIIGILKGYDIFLNITVTNALEVDSKGEHLNIGVTVCRLFQGYHHICPV' A
#
# COMPACT_ATOMS: atom_id res chain seq x y z
N MET A 1 14.86 -8.36 -0.40
CA MET A 1 14.57 -7.34 0.62
C MET A 1 13.30 -7.78 1.31
N ASP A 2 13.27 -7.86 2.63
CA ASP A 2 12.10 -8.29 3.41
C ASP A 2 11.82 -7.23 4.47
N LYS A 3 11.40 -6.06 4.00
CA LYS A 3 11.03 -4.95 4.88
C LYS A 3 9.53 -4.95 5.08
N LYS A 4 9.10 -4.85 6.33
CA LYS A 4 7.70 -4.60 6.66
C LYS A 4 7.37 -3.15 6.31
N ILE A 5 6.42 -2.95 5.41
CA ILE A 5 5.98 -1.63 4.98
C ILE A 5 4.50 -1.45 5.32
N SER A 6 4.10 -0.20 5.54
CA SER A 6 2.69 0.17 5.57
C SER A 6 2.41 1.18 4.47
N VAL A 7 1.53 0.82 3.55
CA VAL A 7 1.10 1.63 2.42
C VAL A 7 -0.29 2.16 2.73
N GLN A 8 -0.46 3.47 2.67
CA GLN A 8 -1.78 4.08 2.78
C GLN A 8 -2.40 4.15 1.37
N LEU A 9 -3.61 3.62 1.25
CA LEU A 9 -4.38 3.67 0.01
C LEU A 9 -5.43 4.76 0.08
N ASN A 10 -6.05 5.05 -1.07
CA ASN A 10 -7.15 5.99 -1.13
C ASN A 10 -8.37 5.50 -0.33
N GLY A 11 -9.15 6.41 0.22
CA GLY A 11 -10.33 6.07 1.02
C GLY A 11 -10.01 5.48 2.40
N SER A 12 -8.99 6.04 3.08
CA SER A 12 -8.63 5.74 4.48
C SER A 12 -8.32 4.28 4.80
N ARG A 13 -7.95 3.51 3.78
CA ARG A 13 -7.47 2.13 3.89
C ARG A 13 -5.96 2.09 4.05
N LYS A 14 -5.47 1.13 4.82
CA LYS A 14 -4.03 0.92 5.03
C LYS A 14 -3.68 -0.54 4.79
N ILE A 15 -2.70 -0.79 3.93
CA ILE A 15 -2.14 -2.13 3.74
C ILE A 15 -0.83 -2.24 4.49
N ILE A 16 -0.67 -3.32 5.26
CA ILE A 16 0.56 -3.66 5.96
C ILE A 16 1.06 -5.00 5.39
N GLY A 17 2.32 -5.07 5.01
CA GLY A 17 2.87 -6.32 4.48
C GLY A 17 4.38 -6.28 4.30
N ILE A 18 4.92 -7.32 3.68
CA ILE A 18 6.35 -7.44 3.40
C ILE A 18 6.61 -7.01 1.96
N LEU A 19 7.43 -5.98 1.79
CA LEU A 19 7.91 -5.54 0.48
C LEU A 19 8.85 -6.58 -0.10
N LYS A 20 8.56 -7.11 -1.29
CA LYS A 20 9.45 -8.03 -2.02
C LYS A 20 10.28 -7.34 -3.10
N GLY A 21 9.71 -6.35 -3.78
CA GLY A 21 10.40 -5.62 -4.85
C GLY A 21 9.64 -4.36 -5.28
N TYR A 22 10.37 -3.42 -5.87
CA TYR A 22 9.83 -2.21 -6.48
C TYR A 22 10.50 -1.97 -7.84
N ASP A 23 9.81 -1.27 -8.72
CA ASP A 23 10.26 -0.93 -10.07
C ASP A 23 10.38 0.60 -10.27
N ILE A 24 11.02 1.05 -11.36
CA ILE A 24 11.18 2.47 -11.71
C ILE A 24 9.84 3.21 -11.87
N PHE A 25 8.77 2.48 -12.21
CA PHE A 25 7.39 3.00 -12.25
C PHE A 25 6.71 3.01 -10.88
N LEU A 26 7.47 2.79 -9.79
CA LEU A 26 6.97 2.71 -8.42
C LEU A 26 5.85 1.66 -8.23
N ASN A 27 5.88 0.59 -9.03
CA ASN A 27 5.07 -0.60 -8.80
C ASN A 27 5.70 -1.39 -7.65
N ILE A 28 4.96 -1.54 -6.55
CA ILE A 28 5.44 -2.16 -5.32
C ILE A 28 4.79 -3.54 -5.18
N THR A 29 5.60 -4.60 -5.09
CA THR A 29 5.11 -5.96 -4.83
C THR A 29 5.16 -6.25 -3.34
N VAL A 30 3.98 -6.50 -2.75
CA VAL A 30 3.81 -6.79 -1.32
C VAL A 30 3.30 -8.22 -1.13
N THR A 31 3.92 -8.95 -0.23
CA THR A 31 3.51 -10.29 0.19
C THR A 31 3.03 -10.27 1.64
N ASN A 32 2.11 -11.16 1.99
CA ASN A 32 1.39 -11.18 3.26
C ASN A 32 0.73 -9.83 3.57
N ALA A 33 0.07 -9.25 2.55
CA ALA A 33 -0.68 -8.02 2.66
C ALA A 33 -1.93 -8.22 3.53
N LEU A 34 -2.02 -7.39 4.57
CA LEU A 34 -3.16 -7.21 5.45
C LEU A 34 -3.73 -5.81 5.21
N GLU A 35 -4.95 -5.73 4.72
CA GLU A 35 -5.69 -4.48 4.64
C GLU A 35 -6.40 -4.21 5.95
N VAL A 36 -6.28 -2.99 6.44
CA VAL A 36 -6.97 -2.44 7.59
C VAL A 36 -7.91 -1.38 7.03
N ASP A 37 -9.22 -1.64 7.14
CA ASP A 37 -10.23 -0.64 6.80
C ASP A 37 -10.39 0.37 7.95
N SER A 38 -10.99 1.53 7.64
CA SER A 38 -11.29 2.56 8.65
C SER A 38 -12.23 2.08 9.76
N LYS A 39 -12.98 0.99 9.50
CA LYS A 39 -13.87 0.33 10.45
C LYS A 39 -13.16 -0.70 11.35
N GLY A 40 -11.85 -0.87 11.20
CA GLY A 40 -11.06 -1.83 11.97
C GLY A 40 -11.14 -3.27 11.47
N GLU A 41 -11.79 -3.51 10.33
CA GLU A 41 -11.81 -4.82 9.70
C GLU A 41 -10.43 -5.12 9.06
N HIS A 42 -9.92 -6.31 9.34
CA HIS A 42 -8.66 -6.80 8.80
C HIS A 42 -8.93 -7.84 7.72
N LEU A 43 -8.53 -7.54 6.49
CA LEU A 43 -8.66 -8.45 5.36
C LEU A 43 -7.29 -8.96 4.93
N ASN A 44 -7.12 -10.28 4.90
CA ASN A 44 -5.93 -10.92 4.35
C ASN A 44 -6.04 -11.00 2.83
N ILE A 45 -5.23 -10.20 2.12
CA ILE A 45 -5.20 -10.20 0.65
C ILE A 45 -4.13 -11.17 0.13
N GLY A 46 -3.05 -11.39 0.88
CA GLY A 46 -1.95 -12.28 0.48
C GLY A 46 -0.90 -11.57 -0.35
N VAL A 47 -0.75 -11.90 -1.63
CA VAL A 47 0.22 -11.25 -2.53
C VAL A 47 -0.50 -10.23 -3.39
N THR A 48 -0.02 -8.98 -3.40
CA THR A 48 -0.62 -7.90 -4.19
C THR A 48 0.44 -6.95 -4.72
N VAL A 49 0.17 -6.39 -5.89
CA VAL A 49 1.01 -5.35 -6.49
C VAL A 49 0.27 -4.02 -6.38
N CYS A 50 0.86 -3.06 -5.67
CA CYS A 50 0.34 -1.70 -5.53
C CYS A 50 1.04 -0.78 -6.53
N ARG A 51 0.26 -0.05 -7.32
CA ARG A 51 0.80 0.98 -8.22
C ARG A 51 0.60 2.35 -7.61
N LEU A 52 1.69 3.11 -7.46
CA LEU A 52 1.60 4.52 -7.11
C LEU A 52 1.15 5.30 -8.33
N PHE A 53 -0.11 5.78 -8.32
CA PHE A 53 -0.52 6.82 -9.26
C PHE A 53 0.14 8.12 -8.84
N GLN A 54 1.24 8.46 -9.50
CA GLN A 54 1.95 9.72 -9.32
C GLN A 54 1.19 10.83 -10.05
N GLY A 55 -0.02 11.13 -9.56
CA GLY A 55 -0.69 12.39 -9.86
C GLY A 55 0.06 13.49 -9.13
N TYR A 56 1.13 14.02 -9.73
CA TYR A 56 1.75 15.25 -9.28
C TYR A 56 0.75 16.39 -9.42
N HIS A 57 -0.04 16.67 -8.38
CA HIS A 57 -0.38 18.04 -8.02
C HIS A 57 -0.88 18.11 -6.58
N HIS A 58 0.03 18.54 -5.69
CA HIS A 58 -0.24 19.48 -4.60
C HIS A 58 -1.66 19.46 -3.99
N ILE A 59 -1.95 18.54 -3.06
CA ILE A 59 -3.03 18.74 -2.09
C ILE A 59 -2.58 18.24 -0.70
N CYS A 60 -1.89 19.12 0.01
CA CYS A 60 -2.13 19.44 1.42
C CYS A 60 -2.21 20.98 1.47
N PRO A 61 -2.97 21.64 2.35
CA PRO A 61 -4.04 21.22 3.27
C PRO A 61 -5.34 22.04 3.10
N VAL A 62 -6.52 21.45 3.34
CA VAL A 62 -7.63 21.90 4.21
C VAL A 62 -8.85 21.01 4.00
#